data_AF-A0A6G7XAS1-F1
#
_entry.id   AF-A0A6G7XAS1-F1
#
_cell.length_a   1.000
_cell.length_b   1.000
_cell.length_c   1.000
_cell.angle_alpha   90.00
_cell.angle_beta   90.00
_cell.angle_gamma   90.00
#
_symmetry.space_group_name_H-M   'P 1'
#
loop_
_entity.id
_entity.type
_entity.pdbx_description
1 polymer ?
#
loop_
_entity_poly.entity_id
_entity_poly.type
_entity_poly.pdbx_seq_one_letter_code
_entity_poly.pdbx_strand_id
1 'polypeptide(L)'
;MKKINILLLLLLLPILCYGQLIGLGGQYSEGANGQFFTSMAFPTFHQKNKLNTFVSSGLEFTTSGGAKMSGLHLKPIQIKSFLSEDLFNNNPYTILVGVDGGYLFDFRRGRQNGIVITPNVYVDYKMFFIKAGYDFDVTNGQNQFFVRAGVGLGLGVLKMFAKTRIW
;
A
#
# COMPACT_ATOMS: atom_id res chain seq x y z
N MET A 1 15.41 19.15 24.54
CA MET A 1 15.28 17.86 23.83
C MET A 1 16.13 17.94 22.57
N LYS A 2 17.08 17.00 22.36
CA LYS A 2 17.97 17.00 21.18
C LYS A 2 17.12 16.90 19.90
N LYS A 3 17.55 17.53 18.79
CA LYS A 3 16.84 17.47 17.49
C LYS A 3 16.49 16.02 17.06
N ILE A 4 17.36 15.08 17.41
CA ILE A 4 17.18 13.63 17.23
C ILE A 4 15.95 13.09 17.98
N ASN A 5 15.66 13.56 19.19
CA ASN A 5 14.52 13.08 19.97
C ASN A 5 13.20 13.62 19.40
N ILE A 6 13.21 14.83 18.84
CA ILE A 6 12.04 15.38 18.15
C ILE A 6 11.81 14.63 16.83
N LEU A 7 12.87 14.32 16.08
CA LEU A 7 12.80 13.51 14.87
C LEU A 7 12.28 12.10 15.16
N LEU A 8 12.81 11.44 16.20
CA LEU A 8 12.33 10.15 16.68
C LEU A 8 10.88 10.24 17.13
N LEU A 9 10.50 11.25 17.90
CA LEU A 9 9.11 11.44 18.32
C LEU A 9 8.19 11.63 17.11
N LEU A 10 8.59 12.39 16.08
CA LEU A 10 7.82 12.59 14.85
C LEU A 10 7.77 11.35 13.96
N LEU A 11 8.79 10.49 14.00
CA LEU A 11 8.79 9.18 13.32
C LEU A 11 7.97 8.13 14.07
N LEU A 12 7.93 8.22 15.41
CA LEU A 12 7.22 7.29 16.30
C LEU A 12 5.77 7.71 16.57
N LEU A 13 5.41 8.99 16.45
CA LEU A 13 4.03 9.50 16.63
C LEU A 13 3.06 8.78 15.68
N PRO A 14 3.41 8.62 14.39
CA PRO A 14 2.56 7.90 13.46
C PRO A 14 2.40 6.42 13.86
N ILE A 15 3.40 5.80 14.52
CA ILE A 15 3.34 4.42 15.04
C ILE A 15 2.34 4.32 16.19
N LEU A 16 2.23 5.38 16.99
CA LEU A 16 1.32 5.46 18.13
C LEU A 16 -0.12 5.80 17.74
N CYS A 17 -0.34 6.41 16.57
CA CYS A 17 -1.65 6.98 16.26
C CYS A 17 -2.61 6.03 15.51
N TYR A 18 -2.22 5.31 14.46
CA TYR A 18 -3.13 4.37 13.77
C TYR A 18 -2.33 3.31 13.02
N GLY A 19 -2.83 2.06 12.98
CA GLY A 19 -2.13 0.88 12.47
C GLY A 19 -1.49 1.10 11.11
N GLN A 20 -0.19 1.33 11.09
CA GLN A 20 0.55 1.59 9.86
C GLN A 20 0.81 0.27 9.15
N LEU A 21 0.38 0.19 7.90
CA LEU A 21 0.80 -0.88 7.00
C LEU A 21 2.09 -0.42 6.33
N ILE A 22 3.23 -0.82 6.87
CA ILE A 22 4.55 -0.55 6.26
C ILE A 22 4.99 -1.81 5.53
N GLY A 23 5.35 -1.70 4.27
CA GLY A 23 5.86 -2.83 3.49
C GLY A 23 7.02 -2.41 2.60
N LEU A 24 8.02 -3.28 2.48
CA LEU A 24 9.16 -3.12 1.57
C LEU A 24 9.43 -4.43 0.84
N GLY A 25 9.92 -4.35 -0.39
CA GLY A 25 10.18 -5.54 -1.19
C GLY A 25 10.53 -5.26 -2.64
N GLY A 26 10.29 -6.27 -3.46
CA GLY A 26 10.48 -6.19 -4.91
C GLY A 26 9.16 -5.94 -5.63
N GLN A 27 9.24 -5.24 -6.75
CA GLN A 27 8.18 -5.12 -7.74
C GLN A 27 8.68 -5.66 -9.07
N TYR A 28 7.90 -6.58 -9.63
CA TYR A 28 7.89 -6.87 -11.05
C TYR A 28 6.87 -5.98 -11.72
N SER A 29 7.22 -5.43 -12.88
CA SER A 29 6.29 -4.76 -13.76
C SER A 29 6.63 -5.04 -15.21
N GLU A 30 5.63 -4.94 -16.08
CA GLU A 30 5.80 -5.21 -17.49
C GLU A 30 6.88 -4.31 -18.11
N GLY A 31 7.95 -4.92 -18.63
CA GLY A 31 9.07 -4.22 -19.25
C GLY A 31 10.18 -3.75 -18.30
N ALA A 32 10.08 -4.04 -16.99
CA ALA A 32 11.11 -3.69 -16.01
C ALA A 32 12.02 -4.87 -15.66
N ASN A 33 13.29 -4.57 -15.39
CA ASN A 33 14.31 -5.54 -14.92
C ASN A 33 14.30 -5.73 -13.40
N GLY A 34 13.16 -5.45 -12.76
CA GLY A 34 12.99 -5.45 -11.31
C GLY A 34 13.08 -4.05 -10.68
N GLN A 35 12.22 -3.80 -9.70
CA GLN A 35 12.12 -2.54 -8.97
C GLN A 35 12.15 -2.79 -7.47
N PHE A 36 12.77 -1.88 -6.73
CA PHE A 36 12.57 -1.81 -5.29
C PHE A 36 11.26 -1.06 -5.01
N PHE A 37 10.52 -1.56 -4.03
CA PHE A 37 9.23 -1.03 -3.60
C PHE A 37 9.25 -0.79 -2.09
N THR A 38 8.71 0.34 -1.67
CA THR A 38 8.31 0.56 -0.26
C THR A 38 6.98 1.29 -0.21
N SER A 39 6.18 1.02 0.81
CA SER A 39 4.87 1.63 1.00
C SER A 39 4.57 1.82 2.48
N MET A 40 3.79 2.85 2.75
CA MET A 40 3.17 3.10 4.04
C MET A 40 1.70 3.44 3.80
N ALA A 41 0.79 2.77 4.49
CA ALA A 41 -0.63 3.11 4.48
C ALA A 41 -1.17 3.25 5.91
N PHE A 42 -2.11 4.18 6.06
CA PHE A 42 -2.71 4.60 7.31
C PHE A 42 -4.22 4.48 7.16
N PRO A 43 -4.88 3.54 7.87
CA PRO A 43 -6.33 3.48 7.93
C PRO A 43 -6.87 4.80 8.49
N THR A 44 -7.57 5.56 7.67
CA THR A 44 -8.10 6.89 8.02
C THR A 44 -9.58 6.84 8.38
N PHE A 45 -10.32 5.91 7.79
CA PHE A 45 -11.74 5.72 8.07
C PHE A 45 -12.11 4.24 8.04
N HIS A 46 -12.51 3.71 9.19
CA HIS A 46 -12.87 2.30 9.37
C HIS A 46 -14.13 2.21 10.24
N GLN A 47 -15.30 2.22 9.60
CA GLN A 47 -16.61 2.02 10.24
C GLN A 47 -17.31 0.80 9.63
N LYS A 48 -18.12 0.10 10.43
CA LYS A 48 -18.90 -1.05 9.96
C LYS A 48 -19.81 -0.62 8.81
N ASN A 49 -19.74 -1.36 7.70
CA ASN A 49 -20.53 -1.09 6.51
C ASN A 49 -20.79 -2.37 5.73
N LYS A 50 -21.81 -2.33 4.86
CA LYS A 50 -22.27 -3.50 4.08
C LYS A 50 -21.24 -4.04 3.08
N LEU A 51 -20.23 -3.25 2.73
CA LEU A 51 -19.20 -3.62 1.74
C LEU A 51 -17.93 -4.18 2.40
N ASN A 52 -17.90 -4.24 3.74
CA ASN A 52 -16.71 -4.59 4.51
C ASN A 52 -15.49 -3.78 4.08
N THR A 53 -15.68 -2.47 3.85
CA THR A 53 -14.63 -1.58 3.35
C THR A 53 -14.03 -0.68 4.42
N PHE A 54 -12.81 -0.22 4.16
CA PHE A 54 -12.19 0.89 4.87
C PHE A 54 -11.49 1.82 3.88
N VAL A 55 -11.28 3.06 4.30
CA VAL A 55 -10.47 4.05 3.57
C VAL A 55 -9.16 4.23 4.30
N SER A 56 -8.09 4.31 3.53
CA SER A 56 -6.75 4.62 4.02
C SER A 56 -6.12 5.70 3.15
N SER A 57 -5.14 6.40 3.71
CA SER A 57 -4.21 7.25 2.97
C SER A 57 -2.83 6.62 3.04
N GLY A 58 -1.91 7.02 2.16
CA GLY A 58 -0.58 6.44 2.17
C GLY A 58 0.34 7.03 1.13
N LEU A 59 1.52 6.43 1.08
CA LEU A 59 2.58 6.77 0.15
C LEU A 59 3.27 5.49 -0.30
N GLU A 60 3.84 5.56 -1.48
CA GLU A 60 4.50 4.44 -2.10
C GLU A 60 5.68 4.96 -2.93
N PHE A 61 6.81 4.29 -2.84
CA PHE A 61 7.98 4.60 -3.63
C PHE A 61 8.39 3.37 -4.43
N THR A 62 8.68 3.59 -5.71
CA THR A 62 9.22 2.57 -6.61
C THR A 62 10.43 3.12 -7.35
N THR A 63 11.49 2.31 -7.44
CA THR A 63 12.62 2.66 -8.32
C THR A 63 12.23 2.46 -9.79
N SER A 64 12.92 3.12 -10.73
CA SER A 64 12.56 3.01 -12.16
C SER A 64 12.69 1.59 -12.70
N GLY A 65 13.87 0.99 -12.62
CA GLY A 65 14.09 -0.38 -13.10
C GLY A 65 13.72 -0.62 -14.59
N GLY A 66 13.51 0.44 -15.38
CA GLY A 66 13.01 0.36 -16.76
C GLY A 66 11.47 0.38 -16.89
N ALA A 67 10.73 0.53 -15.79
CA ALA A 67 9.28 0.48 -15.77
C ALA A 67 8.60 1.63 -16.52
N LYS A 68 7.41 1.34 -17.03
CA LYS A 68 6.47 2.32 -17.61
C LYS A 68 5.92 3.29 -16.56
N MET A 69 6.01 2.99 -15.27
CA MET A 69 5.63 3.87 -14.16
C MET A 69 6.55 3.64 -12.96
N SER A 70 7.11 4.71 -12.41
CA SER A 70 7.96 4.67 -11.22
C SER A 70 8.10 6.03 -10.55
N GLY A 71 8.28 6.04 -9.24
CA GLY A 71 8.58 7.27 -8.50
C GLY A 71 7.93 7.28 -7.12
N LEU A 72 7.64 8.48 -6.61
CA LEU A 72 6.90 8.66 -5.37
C LEU A 72 5.42 8.86 -5.67
N HIS A 73 4.60 7.91 -5.25
CA HIS A 73 3.16 7.92 -5.39
C HIS A 73 2.52 8.30 -4.06
N LEU A 74 1.95 9.50 -3.98
CA LEU A 74 1.10 9.92 -2.86
C LEU A 74 -0.31 9.41 -3.09
N LYS A 75 -0.82 8.58 -2.18
CA LYS A 75 -2.12 7.91 -2.27
C LYS A 75 -3.06 8.43 -1.18
N PRO A 76 -3.62 9.64 -1.32
CA PRO A 76 -4.52 10.21 -0.33
C PRO A 76 -5.77 9.37 -0.11
N ILE A 77 -6.22 8.60 -1.11
CA ILE A 77 -7.41 7.75 -1.03
C ILE A 77 -7.07 6.34 -1.49
N GLN A 78 -7.26 5.38 -0.61
CA GLN A 78 -7.16 3.95 -0.90
C GLN A 78 -8.38 3.26 -0.28
N ILE A 79 -9.26 2.75 -1.13
CA ILE A 79 -10.45 2.03 -0.71
C ILE A 79 -10.12 0.54 -0.76
N LYS A 80 -10.30 -0.14 0.37
CA LYS A 80 -10.03 -1.57 0.52
C LYS A 80 -11.26 -2.28 1.05
N SER A 81 -11.55 -3.48 0.57
CA SER A 81 -12.56 -4.39 1.10
C SER A 81 -11.91 -5.65 1.62
N PHE A 82 -12.37 -6.11 2.79
CA PHE A 82 -12.02 -7.42 3.36
C PHE A 82 -12.74 -8.59 2.67
N LEU A 83 -13.57 -8.32 1.65
CA LEU A 83 -14.52 -9.25 1.00
C LEU A 83 -15.63 -9.73 1.95
N SER A 84 -15.29 -10.34 3.08
CA SER A 84 -16.24 -10.75 4.12
C SER A 84 -15.63 -10.72 5.53
N GLU A 85 -16.49 -10.53 6.53
CA GLU A 85 -16.11 -10.63 7.95
C GLU A 85 -15.55 -12.01 8.29
N ASP A 86 -16.20 -13.08 7.83
CA ASP A 86 -15.77 -14.46 8.10
C ASP A 86 -14.40 -14.78 7.52
N LEU A 87 -14.13 -14.35 6.28
CA LEU A 87 -12.83 -14.55 5.65
C LEU A 87 -11.73 -13.86 6.45
N PHE A 88 -11.97 -12.64 6.93
CA PHE A 88 -10.98 -11.92 7.73
C PHE A 88 -10.83 -12.51 9.14
N ASN A 89 -11.93 -12.74 9.85
CA ASN A 89 -11.92 -13.08 11.29
C ASN A 89 -11.45 -14.50 11.56
N ASN A 90 -11.73 -15.43 10.64
CA ASN A 90 -11.49 -16.87 10.86
C ASN A 90 -10.26 -17.41 10.13
N ASN A 91 -9.50 -16.56 9.42
CA ASN A 91 -8.29 -16.98 8.72
C ASN A 91 -7.04 -16.22 9.20
N PRO A 92 -5.88 -16.90 9.24
CA PRO A 92 -4.61 -16.29 9.65
C PRO A 92 -4.00 -15.40 8.56
N TYR A 93 -4.52 -15.44 7.33
CA TYR A 93 -4.14 -14.58 6.22
C TYR A 93 -5.18 -13.48 6.01
N THR A 94 -4.80 -12.40 5.34
CA THR A 94 -5.73 -11.34 4.91
C THR A 94 -5.77 -11.29 3.40
N ILE A 95 -6.97 -11.12 2.84
CA ILE A 95 -7.17 -10.79 1.42
C ILE A 95 -7.89 -9.45 1.38
N LEU A 96 -7.32 -8.50 0.66
CA LEU A 96 -7.93 -7.21 0.39
C LEU A 96 -8.06 -7.01 -1.11
N VAL A 97 -9.23 -6.58 -1.55
CA VAL A 97 -9.40 -6.03 -2.90
C VAL A 97 -9.62 -4.53 -2.78
N GLY A 98 -9.15 -3.76 -3.74
CA GLY A 98 -9.34 -2.32 -3.63
C GLY A 98 -8.84 -1.51 -4.80
N VAL A 99 -8.99 -0.20 -4.65
CA VAL A 99 -8.57 0.80 -5.63
C VAL A 99 -7.82 1.89 -4.88
N ASP A 100 -6.60 2.18 -5.32
CA ASP A 100 -5.81 3.30 -4.82
C ASP A 100 -5.95 4.46 -5.81
N GLY A 101 -6.13 5.67 -5.33
CA GLY A 101 -6.12 6.89 -6.14
C GLY A 101 -5.08 7.85 -5.61
N GLY A 102 -4.24 8.39 -6.50
CA GLY A 102 -3.15 9.24 -6.07
C GLY A 102 -2.43 10.00 -7.16
N TYR A 103 -1.37 10.69 -6.74
CA TYR A 103 -0.50 11.49 -7.59
C TYR A 103 0.90 10.90 -7.59
N LEU A 104 1.40 10.59 -8.79
CA LEU A 104 2.74 10.08 -9.04
C LEU A 104 3.67 11.23 -9.39
N PHE A 105 4.64 11.48 -8.52
CA PHE A 105 5.85 12.23 -8.85
C PHE A 105 6.80 11.30 -9.61
N ASP A 106 6.84 11.44 -10.93
CA ASP A 106 7.61 10.56 -11.80
C ASP A 106 9.09 10.97 -11.77
N PHE A 107 9.96 10.01 -11.47
CA PHE A 107 11.41 10.25 -11.41
C PHE A 107 12.12 9.99 -12.73
N ARG A 108 11.40 9.57 -13.76
CA ARG A 108 11.97 9.31 -15.09
C ARG A 108 12.10 10.61 -15.86
N ARG A 109 13.24 10.78 -16.53
CA ARG A 109 13.49 11.96 -17.37
C ARG A 109 12.47 12.04 -18.51
N GLY A 110 11.93 13.23 -18.74
CA GLY A 110 11.01 13.50 -19.84
C GLY A 110 9.59 12.97 -19.64
N ARG A 111 9.25 12.46 -18.45
CA ARG A 111 7.88 12.08 -18.09
C ARG A 111 7.26 13.16 -17.23
N GLN A 112 5.95 13.36 -17.39
CA GLN A 112 5.19 14.28 -16.56
C GLN A 112 4.65 13.51 -15.35
N ASN A 113 4.53 14.20 -14.23
CA ASN A 113 3.78 13.70 -13.08
C ASN A 113 2.32 13.46 -13.49
N GLY A 114 1.64 12.54 -12.82
CA GLY A 114 0.30 12.13 -13.24
C GLY A 114 -0.59 11.69 -12.10
N ILE A 115 -1.89 11.72 -12.34
CA ILE A 115 -2.89 11.10 -11.49
C ILE A 115 -2.92 9.61 -11.85
N VAL A 116 -2.83 8.76 -10.84
CA VAL A 116 -2.79 7.31 -11.02
C VAL A 116 -3.93 6.66 -10.24
N ILE A 117 -4.65 5.77 -10.92
CA ILE A 117 -5.67 4.92 -10.33
C ILE A 117 -5.17 3.47 -10.38
N THR A 118 -5.22 2.77 -9.26
CA THR A 118 -4.62 1.45 -9.11
C THR A 118 -5.62 0.45 -8.52
N PRO A 119 -6.45 -0.24 -9.32
CA PRO A 119 -7.14 -1.44 -8.87
C PRO A 119 -6.11 -2.53 -8.53
N ASN A 120 -6.28 -3.16 -7.38
CA ASN A 120 -5.34 -4.15 -6.87
C ASN A 120 -5.98 -5.19 -5.94
N VAL A 121 -5.30 -6.32 -5.85
CA VAL A 121 -5.50 -7.37 -4.86
C VAL A 121 -4.26 -7.47 -4.00
N TYR A 122 -4.45 -7.52 -2.70
CA TYR A 122 -3.40 -7.65 -1.70
C TYR A 122 -3.68 -8.88 -0.85
N VAL A 123 -2.64 -9.66 -0.58
CA VAL A 123 -2.69 -10.80 0.32
C VAL A 123 -1.54 -10.69 1.30
N ASP A 124 -1.79 -10.92 2.59
CA ASP A 124 -0.74 -11.06 3.58
C ASP A 124 -0.90 -12.31 4.44
N TYR A 125 0.23 -12.78 4.96
CA TYR A 125 0.31 -13.81 5.96
C TYR A 125 1.57 -13.58 6.79
N LYS A 126 1.40 -13.43 8.11
CA LYS A 126 2.48 -13.00 9.01
C LYS A 126 3.09 -11.69 8.51
N MET A 127 4.41 -11.63 8.38
CA MET A 127 5.13 -10.48 7.84
C MET A 127 5.21 -10.45 6.32
N PHE A 128 4.77 -11.49 5.60
CA PHE A 128 4.90 -11.56 4.15
C PHE A 128 3.65 -11.03 3.46
N PHE A 129 3.82 -10.33 2.35
CA PHE A 129 2.71 -9.88 1.53
C PHE A 129 3.00 -10.03 0.04
N ILE A 130 1.91 -10.14 -0.73
CA ILE A 130 1.89 -10.04 -2.18
C ILE A 130 0.80 -9.03 -2.56
N LYS A 131 1.10 -8.13 -3.49
CA LYS A 131 0.14 -7.17 -4.05
C LYS A 131 0.23 -7.19 -5.57
N ALA A 132 -0.86 -7.47 -6.26
CA ALA A 132 -0.91 -7.42 -7.72
C ALA A 132 -1.99 -6.44 -8.17
N GLY A 133 -1.78 -5.80 -9.30
CA GLY A 133 -2.72 -4.82 -9.82
C GLY A 133 -2.26 -4.17 -11.10
N TYR A 134 -3.00 -3.14 -11.51
CA TYR A 134 -2.67 -2.31 -12.65
C TYR A 134 -2.59 -0.85 -12.20
N ASP A 135 -1.49 -0.18 -12.51
CA ASP A 135 -1.40 1.27 -12.39
C ASP A 135 -1.92 1.89 -13.68
N PHE A 136 -2.94 2.75 -13.59
CA PHE A 136 -3.48 3.53 -14.71
C PHE A 136 -3.14 5.00 -14.51
N ASP A 137 -2.17 5.49 -15.27
CA ASP A 137 -1.85 6.92 -15.35
C ASP A 137 -2.84 7.59 -16.30
N VAL A 138 -3.88 8.20 -15.71
CA VAL A 138 -4.95 8.85 -16.45
C VAL A 138 -4.51 10.18 -17.05
N THR A 139 -3.41 10.76 -16.57
CA THR A 139 -2.87 12.02 -17.10
C THR A 139 -2.05 11.77 -18.35
N ASN A 140 -1.20 10.75 -18.35
CA ASN A 140 -0.26 10.48 -19.44
C ASN A 140 -0.71 9.34 -20.38
N GLY A 141 -1.91 8.77 -20.19
CA GLY A 141 -2.44 7.69 -21.03
C GLY A 141 -1.60 6.41 -20.98
N GLN A 142 -0.94 6.15 -19.84
CA GLN A 142 -0.09 4.98 -19.65
C GLN A 142 -0.72 4.01 -18.66
N ASN A 143 -0.35 2.74 -18.80
CA ASN A 143 -0.71 1.73 -17.82
C ASN A 143 0.43 0.73 -17.63
N GLN A 144 0.39 0.05 -16.49
CA GLN A 144 1.38 -0.97 -16.15
C GLN A 144 0.78 -2.01 -15.22
N PHE A 145 0.86 -3.29 -15.62
CA PHE A 145 0.66 -4.39 -14.68
C PHE A 145 1.84 -4.47 -13.71
N PHE A 146 1.56 -4.72 -12.44
CA PHE A 146 2.61 -5.00 -11.46
C PHE A 146 2.25 -6.17 -10.55
N VAL A 147 3.31 -6.81 -10.05
CA VAL A 147 3.27 -7.71 -8.90
C VAL A 147 4.34 -7.26 -7.92
N ARG A 148 3.95 -7.10 -6.67
CA ARG A 148 4.84 -6.76 -5.56
C ARG A 148 4.84 -7.91 -4.58
N ALA A 149 6.01 -8.23 -4.07
CA ALA A 149 6.16 -9.18 -2.98
C ALA A 149 7.23 -8.68 -2.03
N GLY A 150 7.01 -8.87 -0.73
CA GLY A 150 7.92 -8.34 0.26
C GLY A 150 7.55 -8.69 1.68
N VAL A 151 8.17 -7.96 2.58
CA VAL A 151 7.95 -8.05 4.02
C VAL A 151 7.40 -6.74 4.55
N GLY A 152 6.54 -6.83 5.55
CA GLY A 152 5.89 -5.67 6.12
C GLY A 152 5.31 -5.90 7.50
N LEU A 153 5.08 -4.80 8.19
CA LEU A 153 4.26 -4.72 9.39
C LEU A 153 2.86 -4.35 8.93
N GLY A 154 1.98 -5.36 8.84
CA GLY A 154 0.64 -5.22 8.29
C GLY A 154 -0.42 -5.97 9.08
N LEU A 155 -1.59 -6.20 8.48
CA LEU A 155 -2.71 -6.91 9.11
C LEU A 155 -2.32 -8.36 9.46
N GLY A 156 -1.53 -9.02 8.59
CA GLY A 156 -0.99 -10.35 8.85
C GLY A 156 -0.12 -10.44 10.11
N VAL A 157 0.67 -9.40 10.40
CA VAL A 157 1.45 -9.31 11.65
C VAL A 157 0.54 -9.05 12.83
N LEU A 158 -0.41 -8.13 12.71
CA LEU A 158 -1.37 -7.82 13.77
C LEU A 158 -2.17 -9.07 14.18
N LYS A 159 -2.61 -9.88 13.21
CA LYS A 159 -3.29 -11.16 13.45
C LYS A 159 -2.45 -12.20 14.19
N MET A 160 -1.12 -12.10 14.19
CA MET A 160 -0.25 -13.01 14.94
C MET A 160 -0.14 -12.64 16.42
N PHE A 161 -0.11 -11.34 16.73
CA PHE A 161 0.13 -10.84 18.09
C PHE A 161 -1.16 -10.45 18.82
N ALA A 162 -2.23 -10.18 18.08
CA ALA A 162 -3.53 -9.80 18.61
C ALA A 162 -4.63 -10.70 18.03
N LYS A 163 -5.70 -10.89 18.79
CA LYS A 163 -6.97 -11.44 18.28
C LYS A 163 -7.67 -10.39 17.43
N THR A 164 -7.01 -9.93 16.37
CA THR A 164 -7.52 -8.90 15.46
C THR A 164 -8.79 -9.42 14.79
N ARG A 165 -9.88 -8.68 14.96
CA ARG A 165 -11.16 -8.93 14.30
C ARG A 165 -11.65 -7.64 13.65
N ILE A 166 -12.41 -7.79 12.58
CA ILE A 166 -13.28 -6.74 12.07
C ILE A 166 -14.71 -7.04 12.51
N TRP A 167 -15.35 -6.03 13.11
CA TRP A 167 -16.77 -5.98 13.49
C TRP A 167 -17.30 -7.02 14.48
#